data_AF-A0A514JVN7-F1
#
_entry.id   AF-A0A514JVN7-F1
#
_cell.length_a   1.000
_cell.length_b   1.000
_cell.length_c   1.000
_cell.angle_alpha   90.00
_cell.angle_beta   90.00
_cell.angle_gamma   90.00
#
_symmetry.space_group_name_H-M   'P 1'
#
loop_
_entity.id
_entity.type
_entity.pdbx_description
1 polymer ?
#
loop_
_entity_poly.entity_id
_entity_poly.type
_entity_poly.pdbx_seq_one_letter_code
_entity_poly.pdbx_strand_id
1 'polypeptide(L)'
;MASISPTPGSTEPEGQDKSLGELLSVVTSDLQTLFRKEVELAKAEIREEAGKAGKAAGMYGGAGFAGYMVLLFLSLAALFGLANVMDEAWAALIVTAIWAVAAAVLYQKGRAHMRSVSPKPEQTVETMKENAEWARHPTE
;
A
#
# COMPACT_ATOMS: atom_id res chain seq x y z
N MET A 1 59.96 -63.77 -25.11
CA MET A 1 60.07 -62.67 -24.13
C MET A 1 59.92 -61.38 -24.93
N ALA A 2 58.98 -60.47 -24.73
CA ALA A 2 58.26 -60.12 -23.51
C ALA A 2 56.91 -59.43 -23.82
N SER A 3 55.91 -59.79 -23.00
CA SER A 3 54.81 -59.00 -22.41
C SER A 3 53.99 -58.01 -23.25
N ILE A 4 52.72 -58.38 -23.44
CA ILE A 4 51.56 -57.49 -23.58
C ILE A 4 51.17 -57.01 -22.17
N SER A 5 51.00 -55.70 -21.98
CA SER A 5 50.35 -55.12 -20.81
C SER A 5 49.15 -54.29 -21.28
N PRO A 6 47.89 -54.65 -20.92
CA PRO A 6 46.75 -53.75 -21.07
C PRO A 6 46.64 -52.86 -19.82
N THR A 7 46.63 -51.55 -20.03
CA THR A 7 46.38 -50.55 -18.97
C THR A 7 44.87 -50.54 -18.62
N PRO A 8 44.50 -50.56 -17.33
CA PRO A 8 43.10 -50.58 -16.89
C PRO A 8 42.42 -49.23 -17.14
N GLY A 9 41.11 -49.29 -17.36
CA GLY A 9 40.27 -48.21 -17.86
C GLY A 9 40.34 -46.91 -17.08
N SER A 10 40.36 -45.80 -17.81
CA SER A 10 39.75 -44.56 -17.37
C SER A 10 38.24 -44.80 -17.31
N THR A 11 37.72 -44.93 -16.10
CA THR A 11 36.31 -44.69 -15.80
C THR A 11 35.97 -43.27 -16.22
N GLU A 12 35.49 -43.10 -17.45
CA GLU A 12 34.53 -42.04 -17.72
C GLU A 12 33.40 -42.22 -16.72
N PRO A 13 32.99 -41.19 -15.96
CA PRO A 13 31.79 -41.30 -15.16
C PRO A 13 30.65 -41.52 -16.14
N GLU A 14 30.13 -42.74 -16.12
CA GLU A 14 28.95 -43.20 -16.84
C GLU A 14 27.89 -42.09 -16.82
N GLY A 15 27.28 -41.86 -17.98
CA GLY A 15 25.99 -41.21 -18.04
C GLY A 15 25.03 -41.98 -17.15
N GLN A 16 24.89 -41.55 -15.90
CA GLN A 16 23.78 -41.92 -15.06
C GLN A 16 22.53 -41.38 -15.75
N ASP A 17 21.78 -42.28 -16.36
CA ASP A 17 20.37 -42.10 -16.64
C ASP A 17 19.71 -41.63 -15.35
N LYS A 18 19.60 -40.31 -15.18
CA LYS A 18 18.94 -39.71 -14.01
C LYS A 18 17.59 -40.37 -13.87
N SER A 19 17.38 -41.07 -12.76
CA SER A 19 16.13 -41.77 -12.54
C SER A 19 14.97 -40.77 -12.59
N LEU A 20 13.78 -41.21 -13.02
CA LEU A 20 12.58 -40.35 -13.04
C LEU A 20 12.31 -39.67 -11.68
N GLY A 21 12.69 -40.32 -10.58
CA GLY A 21 12.59 -39.75 -9.23
C GLY A 21 13.57 -38.59 -8.98
N GLU A 22 14.75 -38.63 -9.59
CA GLU A 22 15.77 -37.58 -9.48
C GLU A 22 15.40 -36.36 -10.32
N LEU A 23 14.82 -36.56 -11.51
CA LEU A 23 14.28 -35.46 -12.33
C LEU A 23 13.07 -34.78 -11.67
N LEU A 24 12.17 -35.55 -11.06
CA LEU A 24 11.02 -34.99 -10.33
C LEU A 24 11.46 -34.21 -9.08
N SER A 25 12.51 -34.68 -8.40
CA SER A 25 13.14 -33.99 -7.26
C SER A 25 13.70 -32.63 -7.68
N VAL A 26 14.42 -32.57 -8.81
CA VAL A 26 14.96 -31.31 -9.36
C VAL A 26 13.83 -30.33 -9.72
N VAL A 27 12.79 -30.78 -10.44
CA VAL A 27 11.66 -29.91 -10.81
C VAL A 27 10.91 -29.40 -9.57
N THR A 28 10.69 -30.24 -8.57
CA THR A 28 10.04 -29.83 -7.31
C THR A 28 10.88 -28.80 -6.56
N SER A 29 12.19 -29.00 -6.52
CA SER A 29 13.15 -28.06 -5.92
C SER A 29 13.18 -26.72 -6.67
N ASP A 30 13.10 -26.73 -8.00
CA ASP A 30 13.06 -25.53 -8.83
C ASP A 30 11.74 -24.76 -8.62
N LEU A 31 10.60 -25.45 -8.54
CA LEU A 31 9.31 -24.85 -8.22
C LEU A 31 9.30 -24.22 -6.82
N GLN A 32 9.86 -24.89 -5.81
CA GLN A 32 10.01 -24.33 -4.47
C GLN A 32 10.89 -23.07 -4.50
N THR A 33 11.93 -23.07 -5.32
CA THR A 33 12.82 -21.92 -5.51
C THR A 33 12.12 -20.76 -6.20
N LEU A 34 11.30 -21.01 -7.23
CA LEU A 34 10.50 -19.99 -7.90
C LEU A 34 9.45 -19.38 -6.97
N PHE A 35 8.70 -20.21 -6.24
CA PHE A 35 7.73 -19.73 -5.27
C PHE A 35 8.37 -18.83 -4.22
N ARG A 36 9.54 -19.22 -3.70
CA ARG A 36 10.29 -18.37 -2.77
C ARG A 36 10.70 -17.04 -3.41
N LYS A 37 11.12 -17.04 -4.68
CA LYS A 37 11.46 -15.82 -5.42
C LYS A 37 10.25 -14.91 -5.65
N GLU A 38 9.08 -15.45 -6.00
CA GLU A 38 7.85 -14.66 -6.12
C GLU A 38 7.46 -14.01 -4.80
N VAL A 39 7.58 -14.75 -3.69
CA VAL A 39 7.34 -14.18 -2.35
C VAL A 39 8.38 -13.10 -2.01
N GLU A 40 9.65 -13.31 -2.33
CA GLU A 40 10.70 -12.29 -2.11
C GLU A 40 10.49 -11.05 -2.99
N LEU A 41 10.05 -11.23 -4.24
CA LEU A 41 9.69 -10.13 -5.15
C LEU A 41 8.48 -9.36 -4.65
N ALA A 42 7.38 -10.05 -4.30
CA ALA A 42 6.19 -9.43 -3.75
C ALA A 42 6.50 -8.66 -2.46
N LYS A 43 7.37 -9.21 -1.59
CA LYS A 43 7.86 -8.50 -0.40
C LYS A 43 8.66 -7.25 -0.76
N ALA A 44 9.50 -7.31 -1.78
CA ALA A 44 10.29 -6.17 -2.24
C ALA A 44 9.38 -5.06 -2.79
N GLU A 45 8.41 -5.41 -3.63
CA GLU A 45 7.44 -4.47 -4.21
C GLU A 45 6.56 -3.84 -3.13
N ILE A 46 6.00 -4.64 -2.21
CA ILE A 46 5.24 -4.11 -1.06
C ILE A 46 6.09 -3.15 -0.22
N ARG A 47 7.37 -3.46 0.00
CA ARG A 47 8.27 -2.58 0.77
C ARG A 47 8.53 -1.27 0.04
N GLU A 48 8.72 -1.32 -1.28
CA GLU A 48 8.91 -0.13 -2.10
C GLU A 48 7.65 0.75 -2.08
N GLU A 49 6.49 0.16 -2.32
CA GLU A 49 5.19 0.85 -2.29
C GLU A 49 4.87 1.41 -0.90
N ALA A 50 5.13 0.65 0.16
CA ALA A 50 5.00 1.13 1.54
C ALA A 50 5.93 2.32 1.82
N GLY A 51 7.15 2.31 1.28
CA GLY A 51 8.08 3.44 1.38
C GLY A 51 7.57 4.69 0.66
N LYS A 52 7.06 4.53 -0.57
CA LYS A 52 6.44 5.62 -1.34
C LYS A 52 5.23 6.20 -0.61
N ALA A 53 4.32 5.34 -0.16
CA ALA A 53 3.14 5.71 0.60
C ALA A 53 3.51 6.41 1.93
N GLY A 54 4.51 5.89 2.65
CA GLY A 54 5.01 6.48 3.88
C GLY A 54 5.62 7.87 3.67
N LYS A 55 6.41 8.07 2.61
CA LYS A 55 6.93 9.38 2.23
C LYS A 55 5.81 10.34 1.87
N ALA A 56 4.84 9.91 1.07
CA ALA A 56 3.69 10.72 0.70
C ALA A 56 2.87 11.12 1.94
N ALA A 57 2.57 10.17 2.83
CA ALA A 57 1.88 10.42 4.09
C ALA A 57 2.65 11.42 4.97
N GLY A 58 3.98 11.28 5.07
CA GLY A 58 4.84 12.23 5.78
C GLY A 58 4.80 13.63 5.17
N MET A 59 4.86 13.75 3.84
CA MET A 59 4.75 15.04 3.14
C MET A 59 3.39 15.69 3.34
N TYR A 60 2.28 14.93 3.23
CA TYR A 60 0.93 15.44 3.47
C TYR A 60 0.72 15.81 4.94
N GLY A 61 1.26 15.04 5.87
CA GLY A 61 1.24 15.37 7.30
C GLY A 61 1.99 16.67 7.58
N GLY A 62 3.21 16.82 7.04
CA GLY A 62 3.99 18.04 7.14
C GLY A 62 3.30 19.25 6.49
N ALA A 63 2.71 19.08 5.30
CA ALA A 63 1.96 20.12 4.61
C ALA A 63 0.71 20.54 5.41
N GLY A 64 -0.01 19.58 6.02
CA GLY A 64 -1.14 19.86 6.90
C GLY A 64 -0.74 20.68 8.12
N PHE A 65 0.36 20.30 8.79
CA PHE A 65 0.89 21.05 9.93
C PHE A 65 1.37 22.46 9.52
N ALA A 66 2.13 22.57 8.43
CA ALA A 66 2.58 23.86 7.90
C ALA A 66 1.39 24.76 7.53
N GLY A 67 0.36 24.22 6.88
CA GLY A 67 -0.88 24.94 6.56
C GLY A 67 -1.60 25.42 7.82
N TYR A 68 -1.68 24.58 8.87
CA TYR A 68 -2.23 24.98 10.17
C TYR A 68 -1.43 26.14 10.80
N MET A 69 -0.09 26.09 10.76
CA MET A 69 0.77 27.18 11.26
C MET A 69 0.56 28.49 10.48
N VAL A 70 0.42 28.42 9.16
CA VAL A 70 0.10 29.61 8.34
C VAL A 70 -1.23 30.21 8.76
N LEU A 71 -2.27 29.40 8.94
CA LEU A 71 -3.59 29.86 9.37
C LEU A 71 -3.56 30.47 10.79
N LEU A 72 -2.77 29.90 11.70
CA LEU A 72 -2.56 30.45 13.03
C LEU A 72 -1.91 31.84 12.96
N PHE A 73 -0.81 31.98 12.21
CA PHE A 73 -0.13 33.26 12.09
C PHE A 73 -0.96 34.30 11.33
N LEU A 74 -1.72 33.91 10.32
CA LEU A 74 -2.68 34.79 9.66
C LEU A 74 -3.77 35.27 10.63
N SER A 75 -4.23 34.40 11.53
CA SER A 75 -5.22 34.78 12.55
C SER A 75 -4.65 35.80 13.53
N LEU A 76 -3.41 35.60 13.99
CA LEU A 76 -2.72 36.54 14.86
C LEU A 76 -2.44 37.87 14.14
N ALA A 77 -1.98 37.82 12.89
CA ALA A 77 -1.75 39.00 12.07
C ALA A 77 -3.04 39.79 11.84
N ALA A 78 -4.16 39.10 11.57
CA ALA A 78 -5.47 39.73 11.43
C ALA A 78 -5.93 40.37 12.74
N LEU A 79 -5.78 39.65 13.86
CA LEU A 79 -6.13 40.16 15.19
C LEU A 79 -5.34 41.43 15.52
N PHE A 80 -4.01 41.37 15.47
CA PHE A 80 -3.15 42.51 15.77
C PHE A 80 -3.33 43.65 14.75
N GLY A 81 -3.54 43.32 13.47
CA GLY A 81 -3.84 44.30 12.44
C GLY A 81 -5.14 45.07 12.72
N LEU A 82 -6.22 44.38 13.08
CA LEU A 82 -7.48 45.04 13.46
C LEU A 82 -7.35 45.81 14.78
N ALA A 83 -6.60 45.29 15.76
CA ALA A 83 -6.39 45.95 17.04
C ALA A 83 -5.67 47.31 16.91
N ASN A 84 -5.02 47.61 15.77
CA ASN A 84 -4.47 48.95 15.50
C ASN A 84 -5.53 50.00 15.16
N VAL A 85 -6.74 49.58 14.76
CA VAL A 85 -7.82 50.48 14.32
C VAL A 85 -9.10 50.35 15.15
N MET A 86 -9.19 49.35 16.03
CA MET A 86 -10.31 49.15 16.95
C MET A 86 -9.85 48.46 18.24
N ASP A 87 -10.73 48.40 19.24
CA ASP A 87 -10.47 47.67 20.49
C ASP A 87 -10.21 46.18 20.25
N GLU A 88 -9.30 45.62 21.05
CA GLU A 88 -8.82 44.25 20.91
C GLU A 88 -9.93 43.20 21.05
N ALA A 89 -10.94 43.43 21.89
CA ALA A 89 -12.06 42.51 22.06
C ALA A 89 -12.91 42.42 20.79
N TRP A 90 -13.15 43.56 20.13
CA TRP A 90 -13.89 43.58 18.86
C TRP A 90 -13.09 42.95 17.72
N ALA A 91 -11.77 43.18 17.69
CA ALA A 91 -10.87 42.52 16.75
C ALA A 91 -10.92 40.99 16.91
N ALA A 92 -10.82 40.51 18.15
CA ALA A 92 -10.92 39.08 18.47
C ALA A 92 -12.27 38.48 18.06
N LEU A 93 -13.38 39.16 18.37
CA LEU A 93 -14.71 38.71 17.98
C LEU A 93 -14.87 38.56 16.46
N ILE A 94 -14.31 39.49 15.67
CA ILE A 94 -14.36 39.41 14.20
C ILE A 94 -13.56 38.20 13.70
N VAL A 95 -12.33 38.01 14.17
CA VAL A 95 -11.50 36.87 13.75
C VAL A 95 -12.15 35.54 14.17
N THR A 96 -12.73 35.46 15.37
CA THR A 96 -13.49 34.30 15.83
C THR A 96 -14.73 34.05 14.95
N ALA A 97 -15.48 35.08 14.57
CA ALA A 97 -16.64 34.94 13.71
C ALA A 97 -16.27 34.38 12.33
N ILE A 98 -15.14 34.82 11.75
CA ILE A 98 -14.61 34.27 10.49
C ILE A 98 -14.32 32.77 10.63
N TRP A 99 -13.66 32.36 11.71
CA TRP A 99 -13.40 30.94 11.98
C TRP A 99 -14.66 30.13 12.21
N ALA A 100 -15.66 30.69 12.89
CA ALA A 100 -16.96 30.03 13.09
C ALA A 100 -17.67 29.76 11.76
N VAL A 101 -17.66 30.74 10.84
CA VAL A 101 -18.22 30.56 9.49
C VAL A 101 -17.43 29.51 8.71
N ALA A 102 -16.11 29.57 8.72
CA ALA A 102 -15.26 28.58 8.06
C ALA A 102 -15.56 27.16 8.59
N ALA A 103 -15.61 26.98 9.92
CA ALA A 103 -15.94 25.72 10.57
C ALA A 103 -17.34 25.21 10.17
N ALA A 104 -18.35 26.08 10.14
CA ALA A 104 -19.69 25.72 9.72
C ALA A 104 -19.75 25.23 8.26
N VAL A 105 -19.00 25.88 7.36
CA VAL A 105 -18.90 25.46 5.95
C VAL A 105 -18.18 24.11 5.82
N LEU A 106 -17.03 23.94 6.49
CA LEU A 106 -16.27 22.70 6.46
C LEU A 106 -17.09 21.53 7.03
N TYR A 107 -17.77 21.74 8.15
CA TYR A 107 -18.65 20.73 8.74
C TYR A 107 -19.76 20.32 7.78
N GLN A 108 -20.43 21.27 7.12
CA GLN A 108 -21.50 20.98 6.16
C GLN A 108 -20.97 20.19 4.95
N LYS A 109 -19.83 20.60 4.37
CA LYS A 109 -19.20 19.90 3.24
C LYS A 109 -18.75 18.49 3.64
N GLY A 110 -18.09 18.35 4.78
CA GLY A 110 -17.65 17.05 5.31
C GLY A 110 -18.83 16.12 5.55
N ARG A 111 -19.91 16.61 6.15
CA ARG A 111 -21.14 15.85 6.36
C ARG A 111 -21.79 15.43 5.03
N ALA A 112 -21.82 16.31 4.04
CA ALA A 112 -22.37 16.00 2.72
C ALA A 112 -21.55 14.92 2.01
N HIS A 113 -20.22 15.04 2.05
CA HIS A 113 -19.32 14.05 1.45
C HIS A 113 -19.45 12.68 2.12
N MET A 114 -19.50 12.63 3.46
CA MET A 114 -19.65 11.38 4.20
C MET A 114 -20.98 10.66 3.89
N ARG A 115 -22.04 11.39 3.57
CA ARG A 115 -23.32 10.81 3.13
C ARG A 115 -23.25 10.18 1.73
N SER A 116 -22.29 10.57 0.91
CA SER A 116 -22.09 10.01 -0.44
C SER A 116 -21.16 8.80 -0.47
N VAL A 117 -20.41 8.55 0.61
CA VAL A 117 -19.53 7.38 0.71
C VAL A 117 -20.35 6.22 1.25
N SER A 118 -20.67 5.24 0.40
CA SER A 118 -21.25 3.97 0.83
C SER A 118 -20.14 3.06 1.39
N PRO A 119 -20.13 2.74 2.70
CA PRO A 119 -19.08 1.92 3.29
C PRO A 119 -19.14 0.44 2.87
N LYS A 120 -20.24 0.00 2.25
CA LYS A 120 -20.34 -1.34 1.65
C LYS A 120 -19.95 -1.26 0.18
N PRO A 121 -18.95 -2.03 -0.29
CA PRO A 121 -18.72 -2.22 -1.71
C PRO A 121 -19.85 -3.09 -2.26
N GLU A 122 -20.94 -2.46 -2.68
CA GLU A 122 -22.17 -3.13 -3.10
C GLU A 122 -21.90 -4.15 -4.22
N GLN A 123 -21.07 -3.77 -5.19
CA GLN A 123 -20.64 -4.65 -6.28
C GLN A 123 -19.87 -5.87 -5.78
N THR A 124 -18.93 -5.70 -4.84
CA THR A 124 -18.16 -6.83 -4.28
C THR A 124 -19.05 -7.78 -3.48
N VAL A 125 -20.02 -7.25 -2.74
CA VAL A 125 -20.99 -8.06 -2.00
C VAL A 125 -21.91 -8.82 -2.96
N GLU A 126 -22.31 -8.20 -4.06
CA GLU A 126 -23.15 -8.81 -5.10
C GLU A 126 -22.42 -9.93 -5.84
N THR A 127 -21.18 -9.69 -6.29
CA THR A 127 -20.33 -10.73 -6.91
C THR A 127 -20.06 -11.90 -5.97
N MET A 128 -19.85 -11.65 -4.66
CA MET A 128 -19.69 -12.75 -3.70
C MET A 128 -20.98 -13.56 -3.51
N LYS A 129 -22.15 -12.92 -3.55
CA LYS A 129 -23.44 -13.63 -3.49
C LYS A 129 -23.67 -14.48 -4.74
N GLU A 130 -23.41 -13.93 -5.91
CA GLU A 130 -23.56 -14.61 -7.20
C GLU A 130 -22.63 -15.83 -7.30
N ASN A 131 -21.37 -15.67 -6.88
CA ASN A 131 -20.42 -16.79 -6.79
C ASN A 131 -20.86 -17.87 -5.79
N ALA A 132 -21.43 -17.46 -4.65
CA ALA A 132 -21.95 -18.39 -3.65
C ALA A 132 -23.23 -19.11 -4.13
N GLU A 133 -24.08 -18.45 -4.91
CA GLU A 133 -25.26 -19.04 -5.53
C GLU A 133 -24.88 -20.04 -6.62
N TRP A 134 -23.92 -19.71 -7.48
CA TRP A 134 -23.37 -20.62 -8.48
C TRP A 134 -22.77 -21.88 -7.85
N ALA A 135 -22.04 -21.73 -6.73
CA ALA A 135 -21.48 -22.87 -6.00
C ALA A 135 -22.53 -23.76 -5.30
N ARG A 136 -23.73 -23.23 -5.02
CA ARG A 136 -24.85 -23.99 -4.41
C ARG A 136 -25.73 -24.69 -5.44
N HIS A 137 -25.79 -24.15 -6.65
CA HIS A 137 -26.53 -24.74 -7.77
C HIS A 137 -25.60 -24.88 -8.99
N PRO A 138 -24.61 -25.79 -8.93
CA PRO A 138 -23.86 -26.16 -10.12
C PRO A 138 -24.82 -26.87 -11.06
N THR A 139 -25.39 -26.14 -12.01
CA THR A 139 -26.19 -26.71 -13.09
C THR A 139 -25.25 -27.55 -13.95
N GLU A 140 -25.47 -28.86 -13.97
CA GLU A 140 -24.89 -29.78 -14.98
C GLU A 140 -25.40 -29.48 -16.39
#